data_AF-A0A3A4VLL2-F1
#
_entry.id   AF-A0A3A4VLL2-F1
#
_cell.length_a   1.000
_cell.length_b   1.000
_cell.length_c   1.000
_cell.angle_alpha   90.00
_cell.angle_beta   90.00
_cell.angle_gamma   90.00
#
_symmetry.space_group_name_H-M   'P 1'
#
loop_
_entity.id
_entity.type
_entity.pdbx_description
1 polymer ?
#
loop_
_entity_poly.entity_id
_entity_poly.type
_entity_poly.pdbx_seq_one_letter_code
_entity_poly.pdbx_strand_id
1 'polypeptide(L)' 'MLVLRITIAVMGFLAAIVLNPWVPAIAIIALAFLFRAWEALLLGLFIDLVWSPVSYLPVFTIGAIIIVWVFEPIRKEFLV' A
#
# COMPACT_ATOMS: atom_id res chain seq x y z
N MET A 1 -6.75 -13.19 -10.67
CA MET A 1 -6.52 -11.98 -9.86
C MET A 1 -5.51 -12.17 -8.73
N LEU A 2 -5.44 -13.34 -8.08
CA LEU A 2 -4.52 -13.60 -6.96
C LEU A 2 -3.03 -13.43 -7.32
N VAL A 3 -2.58 -13.94 -8.47
CA VAL A 3 -1.17 -13.83 -8.91
C VAL A 3 -0.74 -12.36 -9.03
N LEU A 4 -1.54 -11.53 -9.72
CA LEU A 4 -1.27 -10.10 -9.89
C LEU A 4 -1.19 -9.36 -8.55
N ARG A 5 -2.10 -9.66 -7.62
CA ARG A 5 -2.10 -9.09 -6.26
C ARG A 5 -0.79 -9.41 -5.53
N ILE A 6 -0.38 -10.68 -5.55
CA ILE A 6 0.87 -11.12 -4.91
C ILE A 6 2.08 -10.45 -5.56
N THR A 7 2.12 -10.37 -6.89
CA THR A 7 3.23 -9.71 -7.61
C THR A 7 3.37 -8.25 -7.21
N ILE A 8 2.27 -7.49 -7.17
CA ILE A 8 2.32 -6.07 -6.78
C ILE A 8 2.72 -5.91 -5.31
N ALA A 9 2.20 -6.77 -4.42
CA ALA A 9 2.57 -6.76 -3.00
C ALA A 9 4.07 -7.02 -2.82
N VAL A 10 4.60 -8.10 -3.39
CA VAL A 10 6.02 -8.45 -3.30
C VAL A 10 6.91 -7.35 -3.88
N MET A 11 6.54 -6.81 -5.06
CA MET A 11 7.25 -5.68 -5.67
C MET A 11 7.25 -4.45 -4.75
N GLY A 12 6.12 -4.16 -4.10
CA GLY A 12 6.00 -3.07 -3.13
C GLY A 12 6.94 -3.23 -1.94
N PHE A 13 6.98 -4.42 -1.34
CA PHE A 13 7.89 -4.69 -0.22
C PHE A 13 9.37 -4.61 -0.62
N LEU A 14 9.74 -5.15 -1.79
CA LEU A 14 11.10 -5.05 -2.31
C LEU A 14 11.49 -3.60 -2.60
N ALA A 15 10.59 -2.83 -3.22
CA ALA A 15 10.80 -1.41 -3.49
C ALA A 15 10.96 -0.59 -2.20
N ALA A 16 10.27 -0.95 -1.12
CA ALA A 16 10.42 -0.28 0.18
C ALA A 16 11.80 -0.48 0.81
N ILE A 17 12.53 -1.54 0.45
CA ILE A 17 13.89 -1.78 0.97
C ILE A 17 14.95 -1.13 0.06
N VAL A 18 14.78 -1.26 -1.26
CA VAL A 18 15.83 -0.91 -2.24
C VAL A 18 15.70 0.52 -2.76
N LEU A 19 14.47 1.04 -2.84
CA LEU A 19 14.16 2.31 -3.49
C LEU A 19 13.68 3.35 -2.46
N ASN A 20 13.47 4.57 -2.96
CA ASN A 20 12.89 5.67 -2.18
C ASN A 20 11.47 5.30 -1.69
N PRO A 21 11.08 5.65 -0.45
CA PRO A 21 9.78 5.29 0.17
C PRO A 21 8.53 5.78 -0.60
N TRP A 22 8.66 6.77 -1.49
CA TRP A 22 7.55 7.18 -2.36
C TRP A 22 7.24 6.19 -3.49
N VAL A 23 8.21 5.36 -3.90
CA VAL A 23 8.02 4.34 -4.93
C VAL A 23 7.05 3.23 -4.48
N PRO A 24 7.23 2.57 -3.31
CA PRO A 24 6.27 1.58 -2.83
C PRO A 24 4.89 2.18 -2.49
N ALA A 25 4.78 3.50 -2.27
CA ALA A 25 3.47 4.15 -2.13
C ALA A 25 2.61 4.03 -3.40
N ILE A 26 3.23 3.97 -4.58
CA ILE A 26 2.50 3.70 -5.84
C ILE A 26 1.92 2.28 -5.81
N ALA A 27 2.64 1.31 -5.25
CA ALA A 27 2.13 -0.06 -5.07
C ALA A 27 0.95 -0.11 -4.08
N ILE A 28 0.94 0.73 -3.04
CA ILE A 28 -0.20 0.90 -2.12
C ILE A 28 -1.43 1.36 -2.89
N ILE A 29 -1.30 2.41 -3.72
CA ILE A 29 -2.39 2.94 -4.55
C ILE A 29 -2.91 1.85 -5.50
N ALA A 30 -2.02 1.17 -6.21
CA ALA A 30 -2.39 0.11 -7.15
C ALA A 30 -3.11 -1.06 -6.45
N LEU A 31 -2.60 -1.52 -5.30
CA LEU A 31 -3.22 -2.57 -4.50
C LEU A 31 -4.60 -2.15 -4.00
N ALA A 32 -4.72 -0.95 -3.43
CA ALA A 32 -5.97 -0.44 -2.88
C ALA A 32 -7.04 -0.19 -3.96
N PHE A 33 -6.63 0.24 -5.15
CA PHE A 33 -7.56 0.47 -6.26
C PHE A 33 -8.03 -0.85 -6.89
N LEU A 34 -7.13 -1.80 -7.13
CA LEU A 34 -7.43 -3.02 -7.87
C LEU A 34 -8.00 -4.15 -7.01
N PHE A 35 -7.68 -4.19 -5.71
CA PHE A 35 -8.02 -5.33 -4.85
C PHE A 35 -8.43 -4.86 -3.47
N ARG A 36 -9.30 -5.61 -2.77
CA ARG A 36 -9.54 -5.45 -1.33
C ARG A 36 -8.37 -5.98 -0.51
N ALA A 37 -7.24 -5.29 -0.61
CA ALA A 37 -5.94 -5.73 -0.14
C ALA A 37 -5.58 -5.08 1.20
N TRP A 38 -5.61 -5.86 2.27
CA TRP A 38 -4.97 -5.50 3.54
C TRP A 38 -3.45 -5.40 3.41
N GLU A 39 -2.85 -5.94 2.34
CA GLU A 39 -1.41 -5.78 2.06
C GLU A 39 -1.01 -4.31 1.88
N ALA A 40 -1.92 -3.45 1.40
CA ALA A 40 -1.65 -2.02 1.27
C ALA A 40 -1.35 -1.38 2.64
N LEU A 41 -2.06 -1.81 3.70
CA LEU A 41 -1.83 -1.35 5.06
C LEU A 41 -0.53 -1.90 5.65
N LEU A 42 -0.28 -3.21 5.44
CA LEU A 42 0.97 -3.85 5.87
C LEU A 42 2.19 -3.20 5.19
N LEU A 43 2.06 -2.85 3.91
CA LEU A 43 3.10 -2.16 3.18
C LEU A 43 3.33 -0.73 3.69
N GLY A 44 2.26 0.02 3.96
CA GLY A 44 2.36 1.35 4.59
C GLY A 44 3.08 1.31 5.94
N LEU A 45 2.71 0.35 6.80
CA LEU A 45 3.38 0.12 8.08
C LEU A 45 4.85 -0.25 7.90
N PHE A 46 5.15 -1.13 6.94
CA PHE A 46 6.51 -1.55 6.66
C PHE A 46 7.38 -0.38 6.19
N ILE A 47 6.87 0.49 5.31
CA ILE A 47 7.58 1.69 4.87
C ILE A 47 7.88 2.60 6.07
N ASP A 48 6.89 2.86 6.93
CA ASP A 48 7.10 3.71 8.11
C ASP A 48 8.13 3.11 9.06
N LEU A 49 8.14 1.79 9.27
CA LEU A 49 9.15 1.14 10.12
C LEU A 49 10.57 1.21 9.53
N VAL A 50 10.70 1.12 8.21
CA VAL A 50 12.00 1.17 7.53
C VAL A 50 12.54 2.59 7.43
N TRP A 51 11.69 3.57 7.12
CA TRP A 51 12.11 4.92 6.75
C TRP A 51 11.77 6.00 7.78
N SER A 52 10.87 5.72 8.72
CA SER A 52 10.34 6.70 9.68
C SER A 52 10.31 6.12 11.11
N PRO A 53 11.47 5.82 11.70
CA PRO A 53 11.54 5.13 12.99
C PRO A 53 10.98 6.00 14.13
N VAL A 54 9.84 5.56 14.69
CA VAL A 54 9.26 5.76 16.03
C VAL A 54 8.98 7.21 16.51
N SER A 55 9.67 8.24 16.01
CA SER A 55 9.53 9.64 16.46
C SER A 55 8.72 10.52 15.51
N TYR A 56 8.41 10.01 14.32
CA TYR A 56 7.68 10.74 13.28
C TYR A 56 6.30 10.12 13.06
N LEU A 57 5.34 10.95 12.64
CA LEU A 57 4.00 10.51 12.27
C LEU A 57 4.09 9.42 11.18
N PRO A 58 3.35 8.29 11.29
CA PRO A 58 3.38 7.22 10.31
C PRO A 58 2.58 7.59 9.05
N VAL A 59 3.15 8.48 8.25
CA VAL A 59 2.48 9.11 7.10
C VAL A 59 2.03 8.07 6.08
N PHE A 60 2.85 7.04 5.83
CA PHE A 60 2.53 6.02 4.83
C PHE A 60 1.43 5.08 5.30
N THR A 61 1.39 4.74 6.59
CA THR A 61 0.31 3.97 7.20
C THR A 61 -0.99 4.75 7.20
N ILE A 62 -0.97 6.01 7.62
CA ILE A 62 -2.16 6.88 7.61
C ILE A 62 -2.67 7.05 6.18
N GLY A 63 -1.77 7.32 5.23
CA GLY A 63 -2.09 7.40 3.81
C GLY A 63 -2.70 6.10 3.28
N ALA A 64 -2.12 4.94 3.61
CA ALA A 64 -2.66 3.65 3.22
C ALA A 64 -4.07 3.41 3.77
N ILE A 65 -4.34 3.79 5.03
CA ILE A 65 -5.68 3.73 5.61
C ILE A 65 -6.66 4.59 4.80
N ILE A 66 -6.32 5.85 4.53
CA ILE A 66 -7.17 6.76 3.77
C ILE A 66 -7.47 6.17 2.38
N ILE A 67 -6.43 5.74 1.65
CA ILE A 67 -6.57 5.25 0.27
C ILE A 67 -7.39 3.97 0.21
N VAL A 68 -7.17 3.02 1.13
CA VAL A 68 -7.91 1.75 1.17
C VAL A 68 -9.42 1.99 1.34
N TRP A 69 -9.81 2.97 2.15
CA TRP A 69 -11.22 3.29 2.39
C TRP A 69 -11.81 4.17 1.29
N VAL A 70 -11.07 5.16 0.78
CA VAL A 70 -11.51 6.03 -0.34
C VAL A 70 -11.76 5.21 -1.60
N PHE A 71 -10.97 4.18 -1.87
CA PHE A 71 -11.16 3.30 -3.03
C PHE A 71 -12.11 2.12 -2.76
N GLU A 72 -12.63 1.96 -1.55
CA GLU A 72 -13.67 0.97 -1.27
C GLU A 72 -14.98 1.19 -2.04
N PRO A 73 -15.60 2.39 -2.06
CA PRO A 73 -16.81 2.62 -2.86
C PRO A 73 -16.54 2.42 -4.36
N ILE A 74 -15.39 2.90 -4.84
CA ILE A 74 -15.01 2.78 -6.26
C ILE A 74 -14.86 1.31 -6.67
N ARG A 75 -14.24 0.48 -5.83
CA ARG A 75 -14.17 -0.98 -6.11
C ARG A 75 -15.56 -1.58 -6.15
N LYS A 76 -16.41 -1.30 -5.16
CA LYS A 76 -17.78 -1.83 -5.12
C LYS A 76 -18.62 -1.43 -6.34
N GLU A 77 -18.38 -0.26 -6.92
CA GLU A 77 -19.11 0.21 -8.11
C GLU A 77 -18.53 -0.29 -9.44
N PHE A 78 -17.20 -0.32 -9.59
CA PHE A 78 -16.55 -0.56 -10.89
C PHE A 78 -15.79 -1.89 -10.99
N LEU A 79 -15.44 -2.51 -9.87
CA LEU A 79 -14.53 -3.66 -9.79
C LEU A 79 -14.96 -4.64 -8.68
N VAL A 80 -15.87 -5.55 -9.03
CA VAL A 80 -16.39 -6.71 -8.23
C VAL A 80 -16.87 -6.39 -6.81
#